data_AF-A0A5B8UPA4-F1
#
_entry.id   AF-A0A5B8UPA4-F1
#
_cell.length_a   1.000
_cell.length_b   1.000
_cell.length_c   1.000
_cell.angle_alpha   90.00
_cell.angle_beta   90.00
_cell.angle_gamma   90.00
#
_symmetry.space_group_name_H-M   'P 1'
#
loop_
_entity.id
_entity.type
_entity.pdbx_description
1 polymer ?
#
loop_
_entity_poly.entity_id
_entity_poly.type
_entity_poly.pdbx_seq_one_letter_code
_entity_poly.pdbx_strand_id
1 'polypeptide(L)'
;MKKFFLSLYPQIFAMQRLSFLPFSILCLFLISCSNSDDNEDLTTSVNKNGSVESSITVAPLDSTHHVLTTRHKVWVHDTVYKTIEYRDTLPSLGNEITTAENENGDTKTVNVKKDYEVYITVK
;
A
#
# COMPACT_ATOMS: atom_id res chain seq x y z
N MET A 1 -46.04 -5.47 -74.84
CA MET A 1 -45.38 -5.93 -76.09
C MET A 1 -43.86 -5.87 -75.91
N LYS A 2 -43.13 -6.92 -76.36
CA LYS A 2 -41.65 -7.12 -76.45
C LYS A 2 -40.91 -7.33 -75.11
N LYS A 3 -40.39 -8.51 -74.74
CA LYS A 3 -39.35 -9.46 -75.26
C LYS A 3 -37.89 -9.07 -74.94
N PHE A 4 -37.19 -10.03 -74.29
CA PHE A 4 -35.77 -10.44 -74.45
C PHE A 4 -34.70 -9.42 -73.98
N PHE A 5 -33.50 -9.75 -73.44
CA PHE A 5 -32.62 -10.91 -73.57
C PHE A 5 -31.56 -10.99 -72.44
N LEU A 6 -30.91 -12.15 -72.34
CA LEU A 6 -29.78 -12.58 -71.49
C LEU A 6 -28.46 -11.79 -71.67
N SER A 7 -27.51 -11.99 -70.72
CA SER A 7 -26.03 -12.13 -70.86
C SER A 7 -25.27 -11.39 -69.75
N LEU A 8 -24.16 -11.80 -69.08
CA LEU A 8 -23.29 -12.99 -68.96
C LEU A 8 -22.30 -12.71 -67.77
N TYR A 9 -22.06 -13.68 -66.87
CA TYR A 9 -20.74 -14.11 -66.28
C TYR A 9 -19.83 -13.15 -65.42
N PRO A 10 -18.85 -13.67 -64.62
CA PRO A 10 -18.70 -13.45 -63.16
C PRO A 10 -17.28 -12.94 -62.78
N GLN A 11 -16.93 -12.83 -61.48
CA GLN A 11 -15.52 -12.95 -61.03
C GLN A 11 -15.39 -13.11 -59.48
N ILE A 12 -14.66 -14.18 -59.11
CA ILE A 12 -13.65 -14.27 -58.03
C ILE A 12 -14.14 -14.48 -56.57
N PHE A 13 -14.19 -15.77 -56.20
CA PHE A 13 -14.03 -16.27 -54.82
C PHE A 13 -12.59 -15.98 -54.35
N ALA A 14 -12.42 -15.05 -53.40
CA ALA A 14 -11.14 -14.79 -52.75
C ALA A 14 -11.08 -15.48 -51.38
N MET A 15 -10.16 -16.44 -51.32
CA MET A 15 -9.72 -17.22 -50.17
C MET A 15 -9.23 -16.29 -49.04
N GLN A 16 -10.00 -16.14 -47.96
CA GLN A 16 -9.62 -15.34 -46.79
C GLN A 16 -9.62 -16.21 -45.53
N ARG A 17 -8.63 -17.11 -45.44
CA ARG A 17 -8.33 -17.88 -44.22
C ARG A 17 -6.84 -18.13 -44.13
N LEU A 18 -6.06 -17.16 -43.62
CA LEU A 18 -4.81 -17.42 -42.89
C LEU A 18 -4.16 -16.10 -42.41
N SER A 19 -4.63 -15.50 -41.31
CA SER A 19 -3.82 -14.51 -40.58
C SER A 19 -4.37 -14.20 -39.18
N PHE A 20 -4.47 -15.20 -38.31
CA PHE A 20 -4.78 -14.98 -36.89
C PHE A 20 -3.85 -15.74 -35.92
N LEU A 21 -2.86 -16.48 -36.44
CA LEU A 21 -1.93 -17.24 -35.61
C LEU A 21 -0.91 -16.40 -34.81
N PRO A 22 -0.38 -15.25 -35.28
CA PRO A 22 0.66 -14.54 -34.53
C PRO A 22 0.14 -13.74 -33.33
N PHE A 23 -1.17 -13.49 -33.25
CA PHE A 23 -1.78 -12.75 -32.13
C PHE A 23 -1.92 -13.61 -30.86
N SER A 24 -2.12 -14.92 -31.02
CA SER A 24 -2.35 -15.85 -29.89
C SER A 24 -1.09 -16.08 -29.04
N ILE A 25 0.09 -16.08 -29.67
CA ILE A 25 1.38 -16.31 -28.97
C ILE A 25 1.77 -15.10 -28.11
N LEU A 26 1.38 -13.88 -28.49
CA LEU A 26 1.68 -12.67 -27.73
C LEU A 26 0.91 -12.60 -26.40
N CYS A 27 -0.30 -13.19 -26.33
CA CYS A 27 -1.10 -13.21 -25.11
C CYS A 27 -0.55 -14.15 -24.03
N LEU A 28 0.22 -15.19 -24.39
CA LEU A 28 0.75 -16.16 -23.42
C LEU A 28 1.89 -15.59 -22.56
N PHE A 29 2.55 -14.52 -22.99
CA PHE A 29 3.62 -13.87 -22.23
C PHE A 29 3.12 -12.94 -21.10
N LEU A 30 1.84 -12.56 -21.09
CA LEU A 30 1.29 -11.65 -20.08
C LEU A 30 0.84 -12.36 -18.78
N ILE A 31 0.81 -13.69 -18.75
CA ILE A 31 0.27 -14.47 -17.61
C ILE A 31 1.38 -14.86 -16.60
N SER A 32 2.66 -14.65 -16.94
CA SER A 32 3.79 -15.12 -16.11
C SER A 32 4.23 -14.17 -14.98
N CYS A 33 3.53 -13.05 -14.76
CA CYS A 33 3.98 -12.00 -13.83
C CYS A 33 3.01 -11.75 -12.66
N SER A 34 2.37 -12.79 -12.13
CA SER A 34 1.46 -12.70 -10.98
C SER A 34 1.88 -13.56 -9.79
N ASN A 35 3.17 -13.88 -9.67
CA ASN A 35 3.72 -14.48 -8.46
C ASN A 35 4.56 -13.40 -7.77
N SER A 36 3.89 -12.45 -7.13
CA SER A 36 4.51 -11.72 -6.04
C SER A 36 4.65 -12.72 -4.88
N ASP A 37 5.90 -13.00 -4.51
CA ASP A 37 6.23 -13.59 -3.21
C ASP A 37 5.87 -12.58 -2.11
N ASP A 38 4.57 -12.33 -1.95
CA ASP A 38 4.04 -11.49 -0.89
C ASP A 38 4.22 -12.29 0.40
N ASN A 39 5.14 -11.80 1.23
CA ASN A 39 5.35 -12.28 2.58
C ASN A 39 3.98 -12.30 3.29
N GLU A 40 3.45 -13.51 3.51
CA GLU A 40 2.08 -13.81 3.99
C GLU A 40 1.78 -13.13 5.36
N ASP A 41 2.82 -12.62 6.01
CA ASP A 41 2.85 -12.11 7.37
C ASP A 41 2.79 -10.56 7.46
N LEU A 42 2.80 -9.85 6.32
CA LEU A 42 2.60 -8.40 6.31
C LEU A 42 1.12 -8.08 6.05
N THR A 43 0.34 -8.01 7.11
CA THR A 43 -1.05 -7.54 7.01
C THR A 43 -1.06 -6.06 6.62
N THR A 44 -1.29 -5.78 5.34
CA THR A 44 -1.41 -4.41 4.80
C THR A 44 -2.64 -3.67 5.31
N SER A 45 -3.58 -4.38 5.95
CA SER A 45 -4.81 -3.82 6.50
C SER A 45 -5.22 -4.55 7.79
N VAL A 46 -5.90 -3.81 8.67
CA VAL A 46 -6.44 -4.35 9.93
C VAL A 46 -7.65 -5.23 9.63
N ASN A 47 -7.68 -6.45 10.17
CA ASN A 47 -8.87 -7.31 10.12
C ASN A 47 -9.99 -6.71 10.98
N LYS A 48 -11.03 -6.15 10.36
CA LYS A 48 -12.11 -5.48 11.11
C LYS A 48 -13.21 -6.43 11.60
N ASN A 49 -13.08 -7.73 11.36
CA ASN A 49 -14.05 -8.75 11.73
C ASN A 49 -13.64 -9.57 12.96
N GLY A 50 -12.74 -9.03 13.80
CA GLY A 50 -12.26 -9.71 15.00
C GLY A 50 -10.79 -9.43 15.25
N SER A 51 -10.45 -8.21 15.64
CA SER A 51 -9.08 -7.85 16.00
C SER A 51 -9.01 -6.72 17.00
N VAL A 52 -7.81 -6.49 17.54
CA VAL A 52 -7.48 -5.31 18.34
C VAL A 52 -6.35 -4.55 17.65
N GLU A 53 -6.63 -3.34 17.19
CA GLU A 53 -5.66 -2.40 16.63
C GLU A 53 -5.11 -1.54 17.78
N SER A 54 -3.80 -1.61 18.03
CA SER A 54 -3.15 -0.84 19.09
C SER A 54 -2.21 0.21 18.49
N SER A 55 -2.34 1.47 18.92
CA SER A 55 -1.45 2.57 18.53
C SER A 55 -0.84 3.21 19.76
N ILE A 56 0.47 3.44 19.73
CA ILE A 56 1.22 4.14 20.77
C ILE A 56 1.77 5.43 20.16
N THR A 57 1.60 6.56 20.84
CA THR A 57 2.07 7.87 20.37
C THR A 57 2.64 8.66 21.52
N VAL A 58 3.77 9.31 21.30
CA VAL A 58 4.36 10.27 22.23
C VAL A 58 4.28 11.66 21.60
N ALA A 59 3.71 12.62 22.32
CA ALA A 59 3.57 14.00 21.85
C ALA A 59 4.11 15.00 22.89
N PRO A 60 4.71 16.12 22.48
CA PRO A 60 5.11 17.17 23.43
C PRO A 60 3.92 17.72 24.22
N LEU A 61 4.07 17.87 25.54
CA LEU A 61 3.10 18.55 26.40
C LEU A 61 3.58 19.95 26.76
N ASP A 62 4.80 20.05 27.28
CA ASP A 62 5.48 21.29 27.66
C ASP A 62 7.00 21.18 27.46
N SER A 63 7.80 22.08 28.04
CA SER A 63 9.26 22.06 27.91
C SER A 63 9.94 20.89 28.62
N THR A 64 9.28 20.31 29.61
CA THR A 64 9.78 19.28 30.52
C THR A 64 9.04 17.95 30.43
N HIS A 65 7.89 17.90 29.76
CA HIS A 65 7.04 16.71 29.69
C HIS A 65 6.50 16.42 28.29
N HIS A 66 6.18 15.15 28.08
CA HIS A 66 5.46 14.61 26.93
C HIS A 66 4.25 13.81 27.41
N VAL A 67 3.26 13.61 26.54
CA VAL A 67 2.14 12.70 26.78
C VAL A 67 2.35 11.42 25.99
N LEU A 68 2.33 10.28 26.68
CA LEU A 68 2.19 8.96 26.08
C LEU A 68 0.70 8.64 25.94
N THR A 69 0.25 8.37 24.73
CA THR A 69 -1.11 7.93 24.46
C THR A 69 -1.07 6.51 23.90
N THR A 70 -1.70 5.57 24.61
CA THR A 70 -1.92 4.20 24.15
C THR A 70 -3.40 4.03 23.85
N ARG A 71 -3.73 3.73 22.60
CA ARG A 71 -5.11 3.54 22.14
C ARG A 71 -5.30 2.15 21.57
N HIS A 72 -6.33 1.46 22.01
CA HIS A 72 -6.78 0.17 21.49
C HIS A 72 -8.15 0.31 20.86
N LYS A 73 -8.31 -0.03 19.58
CA LYS A 73 -9.60 -0.18 18.93
C LYS A 73 -9.92 -1.66 18.80
N VAL A 74 -11.05 -2.09 19.37
CA VAL A 74 -11.58 -3.44 19.24
C VAL A 74 -12.53 -3.45 18.06
N TRP A 75 -12.20 -4.24 17.04
CA TRP A 75 -12.98 -4.40 15.82
C TRP A 75 -13.79 -5.70 15.83
N VAL A 76 -15.09 -5.60 15.54
CA VAL A 76 -16.03 -6.73 15.44
C VAL A 76 -17.02 -6.44 14.31
N HIS A 77 -17.23 -7.41 13.41
CA HIS A 77 -18.18 -7.28 12.28
C HIS A 77 -18.03 -5.96 11.49
N ASP A 78 -16.80 -5.63 11.11
CA ASP A 78 -16.44 -4.41 10.35
C ASP A 78 -16.73 -3.08 11.07
N THR A 79 -17.02 -3.13 12.36
CA THR A 79 -17.32 -1.96 13.20
C THR A 79 -16.39 -1.86 14.40
N VAL A 80 -16.14 -0.63 14.86
CA VAL A 80 -15.43 -0.41 16.12
C VAL A 80 -16.39 -0.70 17.25
N TYR A 81 -16.22 -1.83 17.92
CA TYR A 81 -16.99 -2.19 19.11
C TYR A 81 -16.63 -1.30 20.30
N LYS A 82 -15.33 -1.04 20.49
CA LYS A 82 -14.84 -0.21 21.61
C LYS A 82 -13.53 0.46 21.27
N THR A 83 -13.35 1.70 21.74
CA THR A 83 -12.05 2.35 21.81
C THR A 83 -11.66 2.51 23.28
N ILE A 84 -10.47 2.08 23.64
CA ILE A 84 -9.88 2.22 24.98
C ILE A 84 -8.64 3.10 24.81
N GLU A 85 -8.54 4.16 25.61
CA GLU A 85 -7.41 5.07 25.56
C GLU A 85 -6.85 5.28 26.96
N TYR A 86 -5.53 5.14 27.09
CA TYR A 86 -4.78 5.47 28.28
C TYR A 86 -3.81 6.60 27.95
N ARG A 87 -3.71 7.56 28.86
CA ARG A 87 -2.77 8.67 28.75
C ARG A 87 -1.90 8.71 29.98
N ASP A 88 -0.61 8.89 29.77
CA ASP A 88 0.38 9.06 30.83
C ASP A 88 1.32 10.22 30.48
N THR A 89 2.04 10.71 31.48
CA THR A 89 3.01 11.79 31.33
C THR A 89 4.42 11.23 31.43
N LEU A 90 5.25 11.55 30.44
CA LEU A 90 6.66 11.16 30.41
C LEU A 90 7.57 12.39 30.59
N PRO A 91 8.71 12.27 31.27
CA PRO A 91 9.68 13.35 31.38
C PRO A 91 10.48 13.51 30.09
N SER A 92 10.69 14.74 29.63
CA SER A 92 11.55 15.06 28.48
C SER A 92 12.94 14.45 28.64
N LEU A 93 13.45 13.82 27.57
CA LEU A 93 14.77 13.19 27.55
C LEU A 93 15.91 14.20 27.30
N GLY A 94 15.56 15.47 27.09
CA GLY A 94 16.50 16.53 26.76
C GLY A 94 16.94 16.46 25.29
N ASN A 95 18.11 17.04 25.03
CA ASN A 95 18.67 17.11 23.69
C ASN A 95 19.94 16.26 23.57
N GLU A 96 20.29 15.94 22.34
CA GLU A 96 21.56 15.36 21.96
C GLU A 96 22.21 16.12 20.82
N ILE A 97 23.53 16.03 20.79
CA ILE A 97 24.34 16.62 19.72
C ILE A 97 24.53 15.54 18.66
N THR A 98 24.06 15.80 17.45
CA THR A 98 24.22 14.91 16.30
C THR A 98 24.78 15.66 15.10
N THR A 99 25.27 14.93 14.10
CA THR A 99 25.73 15.50 12.82
C THR A 99 24.62 15.32 11.79
N ALA A 100 24.12 16.43 11.24
CA ALA A 100 23.14 16.43 10.17
C ALA A 100 23.78 16.87 8.85
N GLU A 101 23.32 16.28 7.75
CA GLU A 101 23.73 16.60 6.38
C GLU A 101 22.62 17.38 5.67
N ASN A 102 22.97 18.40 4.89
CA ASN A 102 22.01 19.14 4.06
C ASN A 102 21.92 18.54 2.64
N GLU A 103 21.01 19.06 1.81
CA GLU A 103 20.81 18.60 0.42
C GLU A 103 22.06 18.73 -0.48
N ASN A 104 23.03 19.56 -0.08
CA ASN A 104 24.26 19.79 -0.82
C ASN A 104 25.41 18.87 -0.39
N GLY A 105 25.20 18.01 0.62
CA GLY A 105 26.22 17.13 1.18
C GLY A 105 27.11 17.75 2.27
N ASP A 106 26.80 18.97 2.73
CA ASP A 106 27.53 19.60 3.83
C ASP A 106 27.03 19.08 5.18
N THR A 107 27.95 18.79 6.09
CA THR A 107 27.62 18.32 7.44
C THR A 107 27.77 19.42 8.49
N LYS A 108 26.86 19.44 9.47
CA LYS A 108 26.93 20.33 10.64
C LYS A 108 26.52 19.62 11.91
N THR A 109 27.18 19.98 13.00
CA THR A 109 26.75 19.60 14.34
C THR A 109 25.50 20.39 14.73
N VAL A 110 24.43 19.67 15.07
CA VAL A 110 23.12 20.23 15.44
C VAL A 110 22.66 19.64 16.77
N ASN A 111 21.86 20.43 17.49
CA ASN A 111 21.25 20.02 18.76
C ASN A 111 19.81 19.58 18.49
N VAL A 112 19.50 18.31 18.71
CA VAL A 112 18.18 17.71 18.43
C VAL A 112 17.56 17.13 19.69
N LYS A 113 16.23 17.04 19.75
CA LYS A 113 15.55 16.38 20.87
C LYS A 113 15.78 14.88 20.79
N LYS A 114 15.98 14.24 21.93
CA LYS A 114 16.02 12.78 22.00
C LYS A 114 14.62 12.19 21.85
N ASP A 115 14.51 11.14 21.05
CA ASP A 115 13.27 10.39 20.87
C ASP A 115 13.19 9.19 21.83
N TYR A 116 11.97 8.76 22.14
CA TYR A 116 11.75 7.56 22.95
C TYR A 116 11.83 6.31 22.07
N GLU A 117 12.47 5.28 22.61
CA GLU A 117 12.34 3.92 22.12
C GLU A 117 11.22 3.21 22.86
N VAL A 118 10.25 2.67 22.12
CA VAL A 118 9.11 1.94 22.69
C VAL A 118 9.24 0.46 22.36
N TYR A 119 9.33 -0.37 23.39
CA TYR A 119 9.40 -1.83 23.27
C TYR A 119 8.04 -2.44 23.59
N ILE A 120 7.47 -3.19 22.64
CA ILE A 120 6.19 -3.89 22.81
C ILE A 120 6.46 -5.38 22.94
N THR A 121 5.97 -6.00 24.01
CA THR A 121 6.04 -7.45 24.21
C THR A 121 4.63 -8.01 24.25
N VAL A 122 4.35 -9.00 23.40
CA VAL A 122 3.09 -9.75 23.37
C VAL A 122 3.33 -11.10 24.04
N LYS A 123 2.40 -11.55 24.89
CA LYS A 123 2.44 -12.84 25.58
C LYS A 123 1.20 -13.66 25.29
#